data_AF-A0A2G6V8M5-F1
#
_entry.id   AF-A0A2G6V8M5-F1
#
_cell.length_a   1.000
_cell.length_b   1.000
_cell.length_c   1.000
_cell.angle_alpha   90.00
_cell.angle_beta   90.00
_cell.angle_gamma   90.00
#
_symmetry.space_group_name_H-M   'P 1'
#
loop_
_entity.id
_entity.type
_entity.pdbx_description
1 polymer ?
#
loop_
_entity_poly.entity_id
_entity_poly.type
_entity_poly.pdbx_seq_one_letter_code
_entity_poly.pdbx_strand_id
1 'polypeptide(L)'
;MVTGTLDAKDDTSFTAIPSAASAVTVGDVTSNDTLNGVAVTTINTDVTAVTAGPLSIDANGILTLAPNTVSGTYKITYQLCEVGANPANCDTAESYCSGNRYFRC
;
A
#
# COMPACT_ATOMS: atom_id res chain seq x y z
N MET A 1 16.93 0.22 22.93
CA MET A 1 16.01 -0.94 22.86
C MET A 1 15.50 -0.95 21.43
N VAL A 2 15.52 -2.10 20.76
CA VAL A 2 14.92 -2.20 19.42
C VAL A 2 13.43 -1.86 19.60
N THR A 3 13.01 -0.72 19.06
CA THR A 3 11.59 -0.42 18.79
C THR A 3 11.02 -1.59 17.99
N GLY A 4 9.74 -1.92 18.13
CA GLY A 4 9.22 -3.19 17.64
C GLY A 4 9.65 -3.52 16.21
N THR A 5 9.87 -4.79 15.85
CA THR A 5 10.23 -5.11 14.47
C THR A 5 9.03 -4.84 13.58
N LEU A 6 9.02 -3.68 12.92
CA LEU A 6 8.07 -3.35 11.86
C LEU A 6 8.61 -3.94 10.56
N ASP A 7 7.77 -4.72 9.89
CA ASP A 7 8.07 -5.43 8.66
C ASP A 7 6.96 -5.09 7.67
N ALA A 8 7.20 -4.07 6.85
CA ALA A 8 6.33 -3.69 5.74
C ALA A 8 6.76 -4.48 4.49
N LYS A 9 5.84 -5.21 3.87
CA LYS A 9 6.12 -6.13 2.77
C LYS A 9 5.55 -5.63 1.46
N ASP A 10 6.35 -5.75 0.40
CA ASP A 10 5.92 -5.41 -0.95
C ASP A 10 4.64 -6.15 -1.39
N ASP A 11 3.76 -5.40 -2.05
CA ASP A 11 2.41 -5.80 -2.43
C ASP A 11 2.29 -6.05 -3.93
N THR A 12 2.24 -7.33 -4.31
CA THR A 12 2.25 -7.78 -5.72
C THR A 12 1.22 -8.87 -6.03
N SER A 13 0.32 -9.15 -5.09
CA SER A 13 -0.57 -10.32 -5.12
C SER A 13 -2.06 -9.98 -5.04
N PHE A 14 -2.45 -8.74 -5.35
CA PHE A 14 -3.84 -8.37 -5.44
C PHE A 14 -4.54 -9.08 -6.61
N THR A 15 -5.87 -9.00 -6.61
CA THR A 15 -6.66 -9.55 -7.70
C THR A 15 -6.63 -8.61 -8.89
N ALA A 16 -6.63 -9.18 -10.11
CA ALA A 16 -6.72 -8.38 -11.32
C ALA A 16 -8.02 -7.55 -11.34
N ILE A 17 -7.91 -6.22 -11.41
CA ILE A 17 -9.05 -5.30 -11.47
C ILE A 17 -9.20 -4.67 -12.86
N PRO A 18 -10.43 -4.47 -13.37
CA PRO A 18 -10.62 -3.79 -14.64
C PRO A 18 -10.29 -2.29 -14.53
N SER A 19 -9.69 -1.72 -15.57
CA SER A 19 -9.72 -0.27 -15.74
C SER A 19 -11.16 0.17 -15.97
N ALA A 20 -11.63 1.16 -15.23
CA ALA A 20 -13.00 1.63 -15.27
C ALA A 20 -13.08 3.15 -15.41
N ALA A 21 -14.26 3.66 -15.76
CA ALA A 21 -14.52 5.11 -15.84
C ALA A 21 -14.53 5.80 -14.46
N SER A 22 -14.53 5.03 -13.39
CA SER A 22 -14.44 5.47 -12.00
C SER A 22 -13.22 4.84 -11.33
N ALA A 23 -12.75 5.44 -10.24
CA ALA A 23 -11.67 4.88 -9.45
C ALA A 23 -12.07 3.49 -8.91
N VAL A 24 -11.10 2.57 -8.85
CA VAL A 24 -11.32 1.20 -8.40
C VAL A 24 -10.38 0.90 -7.24
N THR A 25 -10.95 0.42 -6.14
CA THR A 25 -10.16 -0.11 -5.02
C THR A 25 -9.48 -1.40 -5.45
N VAL A 26 -8.16 -1.44 -5.30
CA VAL A 26 -7.30 -2.60 -5.59
C VAL A 26 -7.28 -3.55 -4.41
N GLY A 27 -7.04 -3.01 -3.21
CA GLY A 27 -6.85 -3.79 -2.00
C GLY A 27 -6.25 -2.97 -0.86
N ASP A 28 -5.87 -3.67 0.21
CA ASP A 28 -5.22 -3.12 1.41
C ASP A 28 -3.76 -3.55 1.44
N VAL A 29 -2.84 -2.57 1.38
CA VAL A 29 -1.39 -2.80 1.38
C VAL A 29 -0.86 -3.23 2.74
N THR A 30 -1.62 -3.05 3.80
CA THR A 30 -1.16 -3.39 5.17
C THR A 30 -1.47 -4.83 5.58
N SER A 31 -2.15 -5.58 4.71
CA SER A 31 -2.72 -6.90 5.05
C SER A 31 -1.69 -8.00 5.34
N ASN A 32 -0.47 -7.86 4.83
CA ASN A 32 0.67 -8.78 4.99
C ASN A 32 1.77 -8.21 5.91
N ASP A 33 1.59 -7.00 6.42
CA ASP A 33 2.53 -6.29 7.26
C ASP A 33 2.43 -6.74 8.71
N THR A 34 3.56 -6.69 9.43
CA THR A 34 3.58 -7.05 10.84
C THR A 34 4.37 -6.07 11.70
N LEU A 35 3.88 -5.84 12.91
CA LEU A 35 4.61 -5.21 14.00
C LEU A 35 4.84 -6.27 15.09
N ASN A 36 6.11 -6.61 15.33
CA ASN A 36 6.51 -7.69 16.24
C ASN A 36 5.90 -9.05 15.90
N GLY A 37 5.72 -9.35 14.61
CA GLY A 37 5.12 -10.60 14.12
C GLY A 37 3.60 -10.68 14.29
N VAL A 38 2.93 -9.60 14.70
CA VAL A 38 1.48 -9.47 14.74
C VAL A 38 1.02 -8.57 13.61
N ALA A 39 -0.12 -8.86 12.99
CA ALA A 39 -0.71 -8.03 11.94
C ALA A 39 -0.87 -6.57 12.41
N VAL A 40 -0.54 -5.64 11.52
CA VAL A 40 -0.67 -4.21 11.79
C VAL A 40 -2.15 -3.77 11.75
N THR A 41 -2.42 -2.62 12.35
CA THR A 41 -3.75 -2.02 12.46
C THR A 41 -3.61 -0.51 12.44
N THR A 42 -4.69 0.20 12.15
CA THR A 42 -4.73 1.68 12.24
C THR A 42 -4.59 2.23 13.67
N ILE A 43 -4.46 1.36 14.69
CA ILE A 43 -4.24 1.74 16.08
C ILE A 43 -2.75 1.74 16.43
N ASN A 44 -1.97 0.80 15.88
CA ASN A 44 -0.56 0.61 16.20
C ASN A 44 0.39 1.07 15.09
N THR A 45 -0.14 1.32 13.90
CA THR A 45 0.64 1.84 12.77
C THR A 45 -0.13 2.87 11.97
N ASP A 46 0.60 3.82 11.39
CA ASP A 46 0.08 4.84 10.48
C ASP A 46 0.68 4.67 9.08
N VAL A 47 -0.16 4.73 8.05
CA VAL A 47 0.26 4.82 6.65
C VAL A 47 0.30 6.29 6.22
N THR A 48 1.42 6.72 5.64
CA THR A 48 1.47 8.04 5.00
C THR A 48 0.77 7.99 3.66
N ALA A 49 -0.33 8.73 3.53
CA ALA A 49 -1.07 8.82 2.27
C ALA A 49 -0.16 9.33 1.14
N VAL A 50 -0.18 8.62 0.01
CA VAL A 50 0.73 8.86 -1.12
C VAL A 50 0.00 8.65 -2.44
N THR A 51 0.40 9.41 -3.46
CA THR A 51 -0.11 9.26 -4.82
C THR A 51 1.06 9.26 -5.79
N ALA A 52 1.09 8.28 -6.69
CA ALA A 52 2.14 8.11 -7.69
C ALA A 52 1.50 7.68 -9.02
N GLY A 53 1.49 8.58 -10.00
CA GLY A 53 0.83 8.34 -11.29
C GLY A 53 -0.67 8.03 -11.10
N PRO A 54 -1.19 6.92 -11.64
CA PRO A 54 -2.59 6.52 -11.48
C PRO A 54 -2.87 5.77 -10.17
N LEU A 55 -1.86 5.56 -9.31
CA LEU A 55 -2.03 4.85 -8.05
C LEU A 55 -2.08 5.83 -6.88
N SER A 56 -2.93 5.54 -5.90
CA SER A 56 -2.99 6.25 -4.63
C SER A 56 -3.20 5.28 -3.47
N ILE A 57 -2.50 5.49 -2.36
CA ILE A 57 -2.69 4.79 -1.09
C ILE A 57 -3.15 5.82 -0.07
N ASP A 58 -4.26 5.57 0.61
CA ASP A 58 -4.77 6.44 1.67
C ASP A 58 -4.16 6.10 3.04
N ALA A 59 -4.53 6.86 4.08
CA ALA A 59 -4.04 6.65 5.44
C ALA A 59 -4.52 5.33 6.09
N ASN A 60 -5.50 4.66 5.49
CA ASN A 60 -5.97 3.34 5.92
C ASN A 60 -5.26 2.20 5.17
N GLY A 61 -4.28 2.49 4.30
CA GLY A 61 -3.61 1.48 3.48
C GLY A 61 -4.39 1.07 2.23
N ILE A 62 -5.45 1.79 1.86
CA ILE A 62 -6.27 1.39 0.71
C ILE A 62 -5.62 1.86 -0.59
N LEU A 63 -5.13 0.90 -1.37
CA LEU A 63 -4.62 1.13 -2.71
C LEU A 63 -5.79 1.28 -3.69
N THR A 64 -5.75 2.37 -4.46
CA THR A 64 -6.76 2.71 -5.46
C THR A 64 -6.10 2.99 -6.80
N LEU A 65 -6.74 2.49 -7.87
CA LEU A 65 -6.39 2.77 -9.25
C LEU A 65 -7.31 3.88 -9.79
N ALA A 66 -6.72 4.91 -10.38
CA ALA A 66 -7.42 6.05 -10.97
C ALA A 66 -8.32 5.63 -12.15
N PRO A 67 -9.41 6.39 -12.40
CA PRO A 67 -10.27 6.15 -13.55
C PRO A 67 -9.50 6.32 -14.87
N ASN A 68 -9.93 5.57 -15.89
CA ASN A 68 -9.39 5.63 -17.25
C ASN A 68 -7.87 5.44 -17.31
N THR A 69 -7.31 4.62 -16.40
CA THR A 69 -5.88 4.32 -16.42
C THR A 69 -5.53 3.61 -17.72
N VAL A 70 -4.59 4.22 -18.44
CA VAL A 70 -4.02 3.70 -19.69
C VAL A 70 -3.12 2.50 -19.42
N SER A 71 -2.97 1.63 -20.42
CA SER A 71 -2.11 0.46 -20.30
C SER A 71 -0.68 0.84 -19.92
N GLY A 72 -0.12 0.13 -18.95
CA GLY A 72 1.22 0.41 -18.46
C GLY A 72 1.55 -0.40 -17.20
N THR A 73 2.74 -0.12 -16.68
CA THR A 73 3.20 -0.60 -15.39
C THR A 73 3.43 0.60 -14.49
N TYR A 74 2.86 0.54 -13.29
CA TYR A 74 2.84 1.60 -12.31
C TYR A 74 3.37 1.06 -11.00
N LYS A 75 4.18 1.86 -10.31
CA LYS A 75 4.74 1.54 -9.00
C LYS A 75 4.42 2.67 -8.04
N ILE A 76 4.12 2.31 -6.80
CA ILE A 76 3.96 3.24 -5.69
C ILE A 76 4.72 2.71 -4.48
N THR A 77 5.49 3.56 -3.82
CA THR A 77 6.19 3.24 -2.57
C THR A 77 5.45 3.97 -1.45
N TYR A 78 5.07 3.24 -0.40
CA TYR A 78 4.44 3.81 0.79
C TYR A 78 5.33 3.62 2.01
N GLN A 79 5.03 4.40 3.05
CA GLN A 79 5.71 4.33 4.34
C GLN A 79 4.69 3.99 5.41
N LEU A 80 5.02 2.98 6.22
CA LEU A 80 4.30 2.56 7.41
C LEU A 80 5.15 2.90 8.64
N CYS A 81 4.53 3.46 9.67
CA CYS A 81 5.23 3.84 10.90
C CYS A 81 4.50 3.32 12.13
N GLU A 82 5.24 2.86 13.14
CA GLU A 82 4.69 2.51 14.46
C GLU A 82 4.20 3.78 15.19
N VAL A 83 2.95 3.77 15.64
CA VAL A 83 2.33 4.88 16.36
C VAL A 83 3.04 5.08 17.71
N GLY A 84 3.53 6.30 17.94
CA GLY A 84 4.11 6.69 19.23
C GLY A 84 5.55 6.23 19.47
N ALA A 85 6.21 5.60 18.48
CA ALA A 85 7.63 5.24 18.57
C ALA A 85 8.53 6.50 18.61
N ASN A 86 9.46 6.54 19.57
CA ASN A 86 10.49 7.58 19.66
C ASN A 86 11.85 6.96 20.08
N PRO A 87 12.85 6.87 19.19
CA PRO A 87 12.87 7.42 17.82
C PRO A 87 11.83 6.75 16.91
N ALA A 88 11.46 7.44 15.83
CA ALA A 88 10.48 6.94 14.88
C ALA A 88 10.90 5.56 14.35
N ASN A 89 9.94 4.64 14.31
CA ASN A 89 10.12 3.29 13.80
C ASN A 89 9.24 3.14 12.57
N CYS A 90 9.84 3.23 11.39
CA CYS A 90 9.14 3.24 10.12
C CYS A 90 9.83 2.31 9.12
N ASP A 91 9.03 1.72 8.26
CA ASP A 91 9.47 0.88 7.16
C ASP A 91 8.76 1.30 5.86
N THR A 92 9.31 0.89 4.72
CA THR A 92 8.78 1.22 3.38
C THR A 92 8.59 -0.02 2.55
N ALA A 93 7.46 -0.09 1.86
CA ALA A 93 7.14 -1.17 0.93
C ALA A 93 6.61 -0.62 -0.39
N GLU A 94 6.67 -1.45 -1.42
CA GLU A 94 6.28 -1.11 -2.78
C GLU A 94 5.08 -1.93 -3.25
N SER A 95 4.15 -1.26 -3.93
CA SER A 95 3.10 -1.92 -4.68
C SER A 95 3.24 -1.68 -6.19
N TYR A 96 2.93 -2.72 -6.97
CA TYR A 96 3.13 -2.77 -8.42
C TYR A 96 1.87 -3.14 -9.15
N CYS A 97 1.35 -2.25 -10.01
CA CYS A 97 0.20 -2.53 -10.86
C CYS A 97 0.60 -2.55 -12.33
N SER A 98 0.37 -3.66 -13.04
CA SER A 98 0.64 -3.77 -14.48
C SER A 98 -0.57 -4.28 -15.24
N GLY A 99 -0.88 -3.67 -16.38
CA GLY A 99 -2.10 -4.03 -17.09
C GLY A 99 -2.38 -3.26 -18.37
N ASN A 100 -3.46 -3.70 -19.04
CA ASN A 100 -4.04 -2.99 -20.17
C ASN A 100 -5.53 -2.71 -19.90
N ARG A 101 -6.38 -3.71 -20.12
CA ARG A 101 -7.80 -3.65 -19.69
C ARG A 101 -8.02 -4.10 -18.25
N TYR A 102 -7.15 -4.99 -17.77
CA TYR A 102 -7.11 -5.47 -16.39
C TYR A 102 -5.73 -5.22 -15.84
N PHE A 103 -5.66 -4.59 -14.67
CA PHE A 103 -4.44 -4.32 -13.92
C PHE A 103 -4.26 -5.39 -12.86
N ARG A 104 -3.14 -6.08 -12.93
CA ARG A 104 -2.63 -6.96 -11.88
C ARG A 104 -1.72 -6.14 -10.99
N CYS A 105 -2.25 -5.81 -9.84
CA CYS A 105 -1.49 -5.56 -8.65
C CYS A 105 -1.52 -6.84 -7.81
#